data_AF-A0A2S2NV48-F1
#
_entry.id   AF-A0A2S2NV48-F1
#
_cell.length_a   1.000
_cell.length_b   1.000
_cell.length_c   1.000
_cell.angle_alpha   90.00
_cell.angle_beta   90.00
_cell.angle_gamma   90.00
#
_symmetry.space_group_name_H-M   'P 1'
#
loop_
_entity.id
_entity.type
_entity.pdbx_description
1 polymer ?
#
loop_
_entity_poly.entity_id
_entity_poly.type
_entity_poly.pdbx_seq_one_letter_code
_entity_poly.pdbx_strand_id
1 'polypeptide(L)'
;QMSGMHVTYDIKNAAGSRVQSVKIQCSECKLPSYEPINLEKKYNIIMTKYMAYGGDQYKMIKDELISINNLEFLESDALLSYVKEITPIYAEVNNRIKVLNRK
;
A
#
# COMPACT_ATOMS: atom_id res chain seq x y z
N GLN A 1 -2.54 -6.53 -0.25
CA GLN A 1 -2.09 -6.20 1.12
C GLN A 1 -1.53 -4.79 1.12
N MET A 2 -1.43 -4.13 2.27
CA MET A 2 -0.93 -2.74 2.36
C MET A 2 -0.54 -2.37 3.79
N SER A 3 0.21 -1.29 3.97
CA SER A 3 0.51 -0.63 5.26
C SER A 3 0.48 0.89 5.05
N GLY A 4 0.13 1.67 6.07
CA GLY A 4 -0.01 3.13 5.94
C GLY A 4 -1.13 3.58 4.98
N MET A 5 -2.05 2.69 4.62
CA MET A 5 -3.16 2.95 3.70
C MET A 5 -4.41 2.20 4.13
N HIS A 6 -5.55 2.90 4.10
CA HIS A 6 -6.88 2.34 4.26
C HIS A 6 -7.67 2.54 2.96
N VAL A 7 -8.17 1.44 2.38
CA VAL A 7 -8.98 1.48 1.16
C VAL A 7 -10.35 0.85 1.41
N THR A 8 -11.40 1.49 0.87
CA THR A 8 -12.74 0.92 0.82
C THR A 8 -13.11 0.63 -0.64
N TYR A 9 -13.45 -0.63 -0.90
CA TYR A 9 -13.97 -1.08 -2.18
C TYR A 9 -15.47 -1.34 -2.12
N ASP A 10 -16.19 -1.02 -3.20
CA ASP A 10 -17.53 -1.51 -3.47
C ASP A 10 -17.51 -2.43 -4.69
N ILE A 11 -17.78 -3.72 -4.48
CA ILE A 11 -17.69 -4.72 -5.55
C ILE A 11 -18.91 -4.76 -6.47
N LYS A 12 -20.00 -4.05 -6.13
CA LYS A 12 -21.13 -3.87 -7.05
C LYS A 12 -20.83 -2.89 -8.18
N ASN A 13 -19.85 -2.00 -7.98
CA ASN A 13 -19.44 -1.07 -9.02
C ASN A 13 -18.71 -1.79 -10.18
N ALA A 14 -18.80 -1.19 -11.36
CA ALA A 14 -18.10 -1.67 -12.56
C ALA A 14 -16.58 -1.74 -12.33
N ALA A 15 -15.90 -2.64 -13.06
CA ALA A 15 -14.45 -2.70 -13.07
C ALA A 15 -13.87 -1.31 -13.43
N GLY A 16 -12.85 -0.87 -12.70
CA GLY A 16 -12.32 0.51 -12.80
C GLY A 16 -12.93 1.50 -11.80
N SER A 17 -14.15 1.27 -11.32
CA SER A 17 -14.87 2.19 -10.41
C SER A 17 -15.17 1.60 -9.04
N ARG A 18 -14.44 0.56 -8.63
CA ARG A 18 -14.65 -0.16 -7.37
C ARG A 18 -14.04 0.53 -6.16
N VAL A 19 -13.08 1.44 -6.34
CA VAL A 19 -12.46 2.18 -5.23
C VAL A 19 -13.41 3.30 -4.81
N GLN A 20 -13.97 3.21 -3.60
CA GLN A 20 -14.87 4.25 -3.07
C GLN A 20 -14.10 5.31 -2.27
N SER A 21 -13.11 4.90 -1.49
CA SER A 21 -12.25 5.82 -0.75
C SER A 21 -10.87 5.23 -0.51
N VAL A 22 -9.87 6.11 -0.51
CA VAL A 22 -8.50 5.80 -0.12
C VAL A 22 -8.05 6.87 0.88
N LYS A 23 -7.56 6.42 2.04
CA LYS A 23 -6.89 7.27 3.01
C LYS A 23 -5.45 6.80 3.18
N ILE A 24 -4.51 7.73 3.18
CA ILE A 24 -3.08 7.46 3.31
C ILE A 24 -2.59 8.10 4.61
N GLN A 25 -1.66 7.43 5.28
CA GLN A 25 -0.97 7.98 6.44
C GLN A 25 -0.09 9.15 6.00
N CYS A 26 -0.23 10.31 6.65
CA CYS A 26 0.57 11.49 6.32
C CYS A 26 2.07 11.27 6.67
N SER A 27 2.95 11.71 5.78
CA SER A 27 4.41 11.72 5.99
C SER A 27 4.94 13.09 6.41
N GLU A 28 4.21 14.16 6.08
CA GLU A 28 4.59 15.56 6.33
C GLU A 28 3.76 16.17 7.46
N CYS A 29 3.61 15.43 8.56
CA CYS A 29 2.78 15.79 9.70
C CYS A 29 3.49 15.45 11.02
N LYS A 30 3.22 16.22 12.08
CA LYS A 30 3.85 15.99 13.40
C LYS A 30 3.33 14.73 14.09
N LEU A 31 2.04 14.45 13.95
CA LEU A 31 1.38 13.25 14.48
C LEU A 31 0.78 12.51 13.29
N PRO A 32 1.10 11.20 13.12
CA PRO A 32 0.56 10.43 12.01
C PRO A 32 -0.96 10.37 12.05
N SER A 33 -1.60 10.80 10.98
CA SER A 33 -3.04 10.76 10.76
C SER A 33 -3.32 10.18 9.37
N TYR A 34 -4.56 9.71 9.16
CA TYR A 34 -5.01 9.22 7.87
C TYR A 34 -5.84 10.27 7.15
N GLU A 35 -5.37 10.69 5.98
CA GLU A 35 -5.97 11.75 5.17
C GLU A 35 -6.43 11.20 3.82
N PRO A 36 -7.48 11.75 3.18
CA PRO A 36 -7.87 11.37 1.83
C PRO A 36 -6.70 11.52 0.84
N ILE A 37 -6.56 10.57 -0.10
CA ILE A 37 -5.55 10.68 -1.14
C ILE A 37 -5.75 11.97 -1.95
N ASN A 38 -4.70 12.78 -2.07
CA ASN A 38 -4.63 13.87 -3.04
C ASN A 38 -4.01 13.34 -4.34
N LEU A 39 -4.74 13.42 -5.45
CA LEU A 39 -4.34 12.89 -6.75
C LEU A 39 -3.22 13.70 -7.43
N GLU A 40 -2.99 14.95 -7.03
CA GLU A 40 -1.94 15.81 -7.58
C GLU A 40 -0.63 15.71 -6.77
N LYS A 41 -0.67 15.05 -5.61
CA LYS A 41 0.49 14.88 -4.74
C LYS A 41 1.33 13.66 -5.15
N LYS A 42 2.65 13.79 -5.03
CA LYS A 42 3.61 12.69 -5.21
C LYS A 42 3.78 11.92 -3.90
N TYR A 43 3.78 10.59 -3.97
CA TYR A 43 3.94 9.73 -2.80
C TYR A 43 5.12 8.77 -2.99
N ASN A 44 5.82 8.50 -1.90
CA ASN A 44 6.81 7.44 -1.84
C ASN A 44 6.12 6.15 -1.38
N ILE A 45 6.30 5.06 -2.15
CA ILE A 45 5.68 3.77 -1.87
C ILE A 45 6.77 2.70 -1.86
N ILE A 46 6.76 1.86 -0.82
CA ILE A 46 7.56 0.64 -0.78
C ILE A 46 6.72 -0.49 -1.35
N MET A 47 7.24 -1.18 -2.36
CA MET A 47 6.60 -2.33 -2.99
C MET A 47 7.66 -3.33 -3.49
N THR A 48 7.22 -4.50 -3.92
CA THR A 48 8.11 -5.51 -4.48
C THR A 48 8.70 -5.04 -5.81
N LYS A 49 9.93 -5.47 -6.09
CA LYS A 49 10.59 -5.19 -7.37
C LYS A 49 9.74 -5.65 -8.56
N TYR A 50 9.10 -6.81 -8.44
CA TYR A 50 8.23 -7.38 -9.47
C TYR A 50 7.08 -6.44 -9.88
N MET A 51 6.38 -5.84 -8.90
CA MET A 51 5.30 -4.89 -9.18
C MET A 51 5.81 -3.57 -9.77
N ALA A 52 6.94 -3.05 -9.26
CA ALA A 52 7.54 -1.80 -9.74
C ALA A 52 7.93 -1.86 -11.22
N TYR A 53 8.31 -3.05 -11.71
CA TYR A 53 8.61 -3.29 -13.13
C TYR A 53 7.39 -3.77 -13.95
N GLY A 54 6.17 -3.64 -13.43
CA GLY A 54 4.93 -3.90 -14.16
C GLY A 54 4.45 -5.35 -14.14
N GLY A 55 4.92 -6.16 -13.19
CA GLY A 55 4.38 -7.49 -12.90
C GLY A 55 2.88 -7.45 -12.58
N ASP A 56 2.19 -8.58 -12.70
CA ASP A 56 0.72 -8.69 -12.50
C ASP A 56 -0.13 -7.65 -13.24
N GLN A 57 0.35 -7.17 -14.39
CA GLN A 57 -0.30 -6.13 -15.21
C GLN A 57 -0.37 -4.75 -14.54
N TYR A 58 0.43 -4.48 -13.51
CA TYR A 58 0.61 -3.15 -12.93
C TYR A 58 1.48 -2.23 -13.82
N LYS A 59 1.23 -2.25 -15.14
CA LYS A 59 1.98 -1.47 -16.13
C LYS A 59 1.94 0.03 -15.84
N MET A 60 0.81 0.52 -15.33
CA MET A 60 0.66 1.93 -14.93
C MET A 60 1.75 2.37 -13.93
N ILE A 61 2.18 1.49 -13.02
CA ILE A 61 3.26 1.82 -12.07
C ILE A 61 4.57 2.01 -12.83
N LYS A 62 4.92 1.06 -13.70
CA LYS A 62 6.14 1.14 -14.52
C LYS A 62 6.16 2.38 -15.41
N ASP A 63 5.02 2.68 -16.03
CA ASP A 63 4.89 3.72 -17.05
C ASP A 63 4.81 5.14 -16.43
N GLU A 64 4.29 5.27 -15.20
CA GLU A 64 4.08 6.56 -14.53
C GLU A 64 5.01 6.83 -13.33
N LEU A 65 5.89 5.89 -12.96
CA LEU A 65 6.84 6.13 -11.84
C LEU A 65 7.74 7.34 -12.11
N ILE A 66 7.99 8.11 -11.07
CA ILE A 66 8.84 9.31 -11.13
C ILE A 66 10.30 8.95 -10.85
N SER A 67 10.52 8.10 -9.85
CA SER A 67 11.84 7.61 -9.47
C SER A 67 11.69 6.25 -8.78
N ILE A 68 12.75 5.44 -8.85
CA ILE A 68 12.84 4.15 -8.18
C ILE A 68 14.16 4.06 -7.41
N ASN A 69 14.08 3.63 -6.16
CA ASN A 69 15.25 3.29 -5.35
C ASN A 69 15.18 1.80 -5.02
N ASN A 70 16.08 1.02 -5.59
CA ASN A 70 16.15 -0.42 -5.31
C ASN A 70 16.91 -0.63 -4.01
N LEU A 71 16.25 -1.26 -3.03
CA LEU A 71 16.87 -1.60 -1.75
C LEU A 71 17.77 -2.83 -1.92
N GLU A 72 18.95 -2.80 -1.31
CA GLU A 72 19.99 -3.85 -1.42
C GLU A 72 19.78 -5.00 -0.41
N PHE A 73 18.54 -5.33 -0.09
CA PHE A 73 18.23 -6.46 0.79
C PHE A 73 17.04 -7.26 0.27
N LEU A 74 17.02 -8.56 0.57
CA LEU A 74 15.93 -9.44 0.18
C LEU A 74 14.70 -9.20 1.06
N GLU A 75 13.52 -9.45 0.50
CA GLU A 75 12.25 -9.36 1.25
C GLU A 75 12.25 -10.30 2.47
N SER A 76 12.89 -11.47 2.33
CA SER A 76 13.09 -12.43 3.42
C SER A 76 13.98 -11.87 4.54
N ASP A 77 15.03 -11.13 4.20
CA ASP A 77 15.96 -10.56 5.18
C ASP A 77 15.28 -9.44 5.97
N ALA A 78 14.46 -8.63 5.30
CA ALA A 78 13.63 -7.62 5.95
C ALA A 78 12.64 -8.26 6.92
N LEU A 79 11.95 -9.33 6.51
CA LEU A 79 11.02 -10.06 7.38
C LEU A 79 11.73 -10.69 8.58
N LEU A 80 12.86 -11.37 8.36
CA LEU A 80 13.64 -11.98 9.43
C LEU A 80 14.15 -10.94 10.43
N SER A 81 14.58 -9.78 9.95
CA SER A 81 15.01 -8.68 10.83
C SER A 81 13.84 -8.17 11.67
N TYR A 82 12.67 -7.94 11.06
CA TYR A 82 11.47 -7.53 11.77
C TYR A 82 11.05 -8.54 12.86
N VAL A 83 11.05 -9.85 12.54
CA VAL A 83 10.67 -10.92 13.47
C VAL A 83 11.65 -11.03 14.65
N LYS A 84 12.95 -10.82 14.40
CA LYS A 84 13.98 -10.85 15.46
C LYS A 84 13.81 -9.69 16.43
N GLU A 85 13.48 -8.50 15.93
CA GLU A 85 13.32 -7.29 16.75
C GLU A 85 11.97 -7.24 17.47
N ILE A 86 10.90 -7.64 16.79
CA ILE A 86 9.53 -7.54 17.28
C ILE A 86 9.02 -8.97 17.58
N THR A 87 9.37 -9.49 18.75
CA THR A 87 8.93 -10.81 19.21
C THR A 87 8.35 -10.75 20.64
N PRO A 88 7.19 -11.38 20.91
CA PRO A 88 6.31 -12.09 19.97
C PRO A 88 5.50 -11.14 19.06
N ILE A 89 5.17 -11.61 17.85
CA ILE A 89 4.38 -10.84 16.87
C ILE A 89 2.88 -11.00 17.13
N TYR A 90 2.17 -9.88 17.24
CA TYR A 90 0.71 -9.84 17.29
C TYR A 90 0.17 -8.98 16.12
N ALA A 91 -0.13 -9.63 15.00
CA ALA A 91 -0.69 -8.95 13.83
C ALA A 91 -2.23 -8.96 13.88
N GLU A 92 -2.85 -7.78 13.82
CA GLU A 92 -4.31 -7.63 13.87
C GLU A 92 -4.94 -7.32 12.51
N VAL A 93 -6.22 -7.67 12.38
CA VAL A 93 -7.07 -7.22 11.27
C VAL A 93 -7.60 -5.83 11.59
N ASN A 94 -6.91 -4.81 11.08
CA ASN A 94 -7.16 -3.40 11.38
C ASN A 94 -7.95 -2.65 10.29
N ASN A 95 -8.79 -3.35 9.51
CA ASN A 95 -9.62 -2.77 8.45
C ASN A 95 -8.85 -1.91 7.40
N ARG A 96 -7.57 -2.20 7.17
CA ARG A 96 -6.78 -1.61 6.07
C ARG A 96 -7.44 -1.78 4.70
N ILE A 97 -8.14 -2.91 4.50
CA ILE A 97 -8.92 -3.18 3.29
C ILE A 97 -10.35 -3.47 3.73
N LYS A 98 -11.27 -2.57 3.38
CA LYS A 98 -12.70 -2.75 3.60
C LYS A 98 -13.37 -3.09 2.26
N VAL A 99 -14.19 -4.13 2.25
CA VAL A 99 -14.94 -4.55 1.05
C VAL A 99 -16.43 -4.49 1.38
N LEU A 100 -17.15 -3.59 0.72
CA LEU A 100 -18.59 -3.44 0.81
C LEU A 100 -19.28 -4.42 -0.14
N ASN A 101 -20.54 -4.75 0.14
CA ASN A 101 -21.38 -5.61 -0.70
C ASN A 101 -20.80 -7.00 -0.99
N ARG A 102 -19.97 -7.52 -0.08
CA ARG A 102 -19.46 -8.89 -0.12
C ARG A 102 -20.61 -9.84 0.24
N LYS A 103 -20.89 -10.82 -0.64
CA LYS A 103 -21.84 -11.91 -0.37
C LYS A 103 -21.39 -12.74 0.82
#